data_AF-A0A292YE52-F1
#
_entry.id   AF-A0A292YE52-F1
#
_cell.length_a   1.000
_cell.length_b   1.000
_cell.length_c   1.000
_cell.angle_alpha   90.00
_cell.angle_beta   90.00
_cell.angle_gamma   90.00
#
_symmetry.space_group_name_H-M   'P 1'
#
loop_
_entity.id
_entity.type
_entity.pdbx_description
1 polymer ?
#
loop_
_entity_poly.entity_id
_entity_poly.type
_entity_poly.pdbx_seq_one_letter_code
_entity_poly.pdbx_strand_id
1 'polypeptide(L)'
;MKSEKLKRLFYILFTIAFLIPMFITFFYSDFSPFLKALFLVVYPKMNIIYYGFLILFLFLSFNKKYSRFAVITGILYILFFYLYLGVSYYLIPYFKAKNIAKEKNAIFTTVDNLAKIKDYKLLYKNSVFVVIKKTKYNHINPFNYKKQRNF
;
A
#
# COMPACT_ATOMS: atom_id res chain seq x y z
N MET A 1 6.83 36.07 3.66
CA MET A 1 5.60 35.40 4.13
C MET A 1 5.30 34.01 3.52
N LYS A 2 5.80 33.63 2.33
CA LYS A 2 5.52 32.30 1.70
C LYS A 2 6.41 31.12 2.15
N SER A 3 7.64 31.38 2.63
CA SER A 3 8.63 30.32 2.97
C SER A 3 8.27 29.51 4.23
N GLU A 4 7.82 30.19 5.30
CA GLU A 4 7.50 29.55 6.59
C GLU A 4 6.29 28.60 6.51
N LYS A 5 5.24 28.97 5.78
CA LYS A 5 4.07 28.10 5.58
C LYS A 5 4.45 26.80 4.87
N LEU A 6 5.35 26.88 3.89
CA LEU A 6 5.81 25.72 3.14
C LEU A 6 6.66 24.77 4.00
N LYS A 7 7.53 25.33 4.84
CA LYS A 7 8.31 24.54 5.82
C LYS A 7 7.42 23.81 6.81
N ARG A 8 6.41 24.50 7.36
CA ARG A 8 5.42 23.88 8.26
C ARG A 8 4.68 22.73 7.56
N LEU A 9 4.24 22.94 6.33
CA LEU A 9 3.61 21.88 5.52
C LEU A 9 4.55 20.69 5.34
N PHE A 10 5.81 20.92 4.96
CA PHE A 10 6.81 19.87 4.82
C PHE A 10 6.99 19.09 6.12
N TYR A 11 7.17 19.76 7.26
CA TYR A 11 7.34 19.07 8.54
C TYR A 11 6.11 18.25 8.95
N ILE A 12 4.90 18.77 8.72
CA ILE A 12 3.67 18.01 8.96
C ILE A 12 3.62 16.77 8.07
N LEU A 13 3.84 16.94 6.76
CA LEU A 13 3.84 15.83 5.81
C LEU A 13 4.94 14.81 6.13
N PHE A 14 6.13 15.26 6.49
CA PHE A 14 7.23 14.42 6.93
C PHE A 14 6.85 13.60 8.15
N THR A 15 6.31 14.23 9.20
CA THR A 15 5.92 13.55 10.43
C THR A 15 4.85 12.49 10.16
N ILE A 16 3.83 12.83 9.36
CA ILE A 16 2.81 11.86 8.94
C ILE A 16 3.45 10.72 8.15
N ALA A 17 4.24 11.05 7.13
CA ALA A 17 4.88 10.08 6.24
C ALA A 17 5.82 9.12 6.99
N PHE A 18 6.54 9.62 7.99
CA PHE A 18 7.48 8.88 8.81
C PHE A 18 6.76 8.01 9.85
N LEU A 19 5.67 8.49 10.44
CA LEU A 19 4.94 7.78 11.52
C LEU A 19 3.80 6.89 11.03
N ILE A 20 3.34 7.01 9.78
CA ILE A 20 2.32 6.14 9.17
C ILE A 20 2.51 4.65 9.51
N PRO A 21 3.72 4.07 9.40
CA PRO A 21 4.05 2.72 9.88
C PRO A 21 3.59 2.39 11.29
N MET A 22 3.89 3.30 12.21
CA MET A 22 3.66 3.15 13.63
C MET A 22 2.16 3.28 13.93
N PHE A 23 1.50 4.28 13.33
CA PHE A 23 0.04 4.42 13.39
C PHE A 23 -0.67 3.17 12.87
N ILE A 24 -0.24 2.63 11.72
CA ILE A 24 -0.82 1.40 11.18
C ILE A 24 -0.66 0.25 12.17
N THR A 25 0.51 0.11 12.80
CA THR A 25 0.76 -0.99 13.75
C THR A 25 -0.16 -0.91 14.97
N PHE A 26 -0.38 0.29 15.52
CA PHE A 26 -1.26 0.49 16.68
C PHE A 26 -2.74 0.31 16.36
N PHE A 27 -3.20 0.83 15.21
CA PHE A 27 -4.60 0.80 14.82
C PHE A 27 -4.95 -0.36 13.89
N TYR A 28 -4.00 -1.28 13.65
CA TYR A 28 -4.21 -2.38 12.72
C TYR A 28 -5.43 -3.19 13.10
N SER A 29 -5.68 -3.46 14.39
CA SER A 29 -6.82 -4.25 14.88
C SER A 29 -8.16 -3.67 14.46
N ASP A 30 -8.26 -2.36 14.38
CA ASP A 30 -9.51 -1.63 14.21
C ASP A 30 -9.84 -1.37 12.73
N PHE A 31 -8.87 -1.64 11.85
CA PHE A 31 -9.07 -1.53 10.42
C PHE A 31 -10.01 -2.62 9.88
N SER A 32 -10.82 -2.24 8.89
CA SER A 32 -11.59 -3.19 8.12
C SER A 32 -10.67 -4.24 7.48
N PRO A 33 -11.13 -5.49 7.26
CA PRO A 33 -10.30 -6.53 6.64
C PRO A 33 -9.68 -6.11 5.30
N PHE A 34 -10.41 -5.31 4.54
CA PHE A 34 -9.94 -4.70 3.30
C PHE A 34 -8.76 -3.73 3.54
N LEU A 35 -8.89 -2.79 4.47
CA LEU A 35 -7.81 -1.85 4.79
C LEU A 35 -6.58 -2.60 5.31
N LYS A 36 -6.77 -3.60 6.18
CA LYS A 36 -5.70 -4.48 6.66
C LYS A 36 -4.94 -5.14 5.51
N ALA A 37 -5.66 -5.73 4.56
CA ALA A 37 -5.05 -6.37 3.40
C ALA A 37 -4.31 -5.36 2.52
N LEU A 38 -4.88 -4.17 2.32
CA LEU A 38 -4.28 -3.11 1.51
C LEU A 38 -2.98 -2.61 2.14
N PHE A 39 -2.99 -2.38 3.45
CA PHE A 39 -1.80 -2.01 4.20
C PHE A 39 -0.73 -3.10 4.18
N LEU A 40 -1.08 -4.37 4.32
CA LEU A 40 -0.10 -5.46 4.22
C LEU A 40 0.62 -5.53 2.87
N VAL A 41 -0.01 -5.05 1.79
CA VAL A 41 0.63 -4.98 0.47
C VAL A 41 1.51 -3.75 0.33
N VAL A 42 1.04 -2.60 0.82
CA VAL A 42 1.73 -1.31 0.66
C VAL A 42 2.89 -1.15 1.65
N TYR A 43 2.69 -1.56 2.90
CA TYR A 43 3.62 -1.36 4.01
C TYR A 43 5.02 -1.94 3.77
N PRO A 44 5.19 -3.19 3.28
CA PRO A 44 6.52 -3.73 2.98
C PRO A 44 7.28 -2.96 1.89
N LYS A 45 6.60 -2.09 1.14
CA LYS A 45 7.22 -1.23 0.11
C LYS A 45 7.79 0.06 0.69
N MET A 46 7.44 0.41 1.92
CA MET A 46 8.08 1.48 2.69
C MET A 46 9.38 0.94 3.28
N ASN A 47 10.40 0.83 2.42
CA ASN A 47 11.69 0.23 2.76
C ASN A 47 12.67 1.25 3.38
N ILE A 48 13.85 0.77 3.78
CA ILE A 48 14.89 1.64 4.38
C ILE A 48 15.31 2.79 3.46
N ILE A 49 15.25 2.59 2.14
CA ILE A 49 15.58 3.60 1.14
C ILE A 49 14.59 4.76 1.22
N TYR A 50 13.29 4.46 1.37
CA TYR A 50 12.26 5.48 1.55
C TYR A 50 12.54 6.38 2.77
N TYR A 51 12.82 5.78 3.93
CA TYR A 51 13.14 6.57 5.13
C TYR A 51 14.47 7.32 5.00
N GLY A 52 15.46 6.73 4.31
CA GLY A 52 16.73 7.38 4.02
C GLY A 52 16.54 8.70 3.27
N PHE A 53 15.71 8.71 2.22
CA PHE A 53 15.37 9.93 1.50
C PHE A 53 14.58 10.93 2.35
N LEU A 54 13.59 10.47 3.13
CA LEU A 54 12.86 11.35 4.03
C LEU A 54 13.80 12.08 5.00
N ILE A 55 14.68 11.33 5.68
CA ILE A 55 15.63 11.86 6.65
C ILE A 55 16.63 12.81 5.97
N LEU A 56 17.12 12.45 4.78
CA LEU A 56 17.99 13.33 3.98
C LEU A 56 17.34 14.69 3.72
N PHE A 57 16.08 14.71 3.26
CA PHE A 57 15.36 15.96 3.02
C PHE A 57 15.12 16.75 4.31
N LEU A 58 14.86 16.07 5.43
CA LEU A 58 14.75 16.72 6.74
C LEU A 58 16.05 17.45 7.10
N PHE A 59 17.20 16.78 7.06
CA PHE A 59 18.48 17.41 7.40
C PHE A 59 18.84 18.55 6.43
N LEU A 60 18.62 18.36 5.13
CA LEU A 60 18.85 19.41 4.13
C LEU A 60 17.91 20.62 4.33
N SER A 61 16.73 20.41 4.92
CA SER A 61 15.79 21.49 5.20
C SER A 61 16.32 22.49 6.26
N PHE A 62 17.20 22.04 7.16
CA PHE A 62 17.83 22.89 8.18
C PHE A 62 19.00 23.72 7.62
N ASN A 63 19.62 23.29 6.53
CA ASN A 63 20.70 24.04 5.90
C ASN A 63 20.15 25.24 5.13
N LYS A 64 20.45 26.47 5.58
CA LYS A 64 19.95 27.73 4.97
C LYS A 64 20.14 27.79 3.45
N LYS A 65 21.24 27.25 2.92
CA LYS A 65 21.55 27.27 1.47
C LYS A 65 20.60 26.40 0.64
N TYR A 66 20.24 25.23 1.17
CA TYR A 66 19.43 24.23 0.44
C TYR A 66 18.00 24.10 0.96
N SER A 67 17.66 24.81 2.04
CA SER A 67 16.42 24.68 2.78
C SER A 67 15.18 24.72 1.89
N ARG A 68 15.10 25.70 0.98
CA ARG A 68 13.92 25.86 0.11
C ARG A 68 13.80 24.75 -0.93
N PHE A 69 14.93 24.34 -1.51
CA PHE A 69 14.96 23.22 -2.45
C PHE A 69 14.55 21.93 -1.77
N ALA A 70 15.19 21.60 -0.63
CA ALA A 70 14.93 20.40 0.15
C ALA A 70 13.47 20.27 0.59
N VAL A 71 12.86 21.37 1.02
CA VAL A 71 11.43 21.42 1.40
C VAL A 71 10.53 21.09 0.20
N ILE A 72 10.76 21.72 -0.95
CA ILE A 72 9.94 21.49 -2.16
C ILE A 72 10.11 20.05 -2.65
N THR A 73 11.35 19.58 -2.79
CA THR A 73 11.64 18.22 -3.25
C THR A 73 11.17 17.18 -2.25
N GLY A 74 11.26 17.45 -0.94
CA GLY A 74 10.75 16.56 0.10
C GLY A 74 9.22 16.42 0.04
N ILE A 75 8.49 17.52 -0.16
CA ILE A 75 7.03 17.49 -0.37
C ILE A 75 6.69 16.68 -1.62
N LEU A 76 7.34 16.99 -2.76
CA LEU A 76 7.10 16.27 -4.01
C LEU A 76 7.42 14.79 -3.87
N TYR A 77 8.52 14.45 -3.22
CA TYR A 77 8.92 13.08 -2.95
C TYR A 77 7.84 12.32 -2.17
N ILE A 78 7.35 12.89 -1.07
CA ILE A 78 6.26 12.29 -0.27
C ILE A 78 5.03 12.08 -1.15
N LEU A 79 4.58 13.11 -1.86
CA LEU A 79 3.37 13.03 -2.69
C LEU A 79 3.51 11.99 -3.81
N PHE A 80 4.60 12.02 -4.56
CA PHE A 80 4.85 11.06 -5.65
C PHE A 80 5.02 9.64 -5.14
N PHE A 81 5.65 9.44 -3.99
CA PHE A 81 5.81 8.11 -3.41
C PHE A 81 4.45 7.50 -3.04
N TYR A 82 3.59 8.25 -2.34
CA TYR A 82 2.26 7.76 -1.99
C TYR A 82 1.35 7.60 -3.21
N LEU A 83 1.46 8.49 -4.20
CA LEU A 83 0.77 8.35 -5.48
C LEU A 83 1.22 7.07 -6.20
N TYR A 84 2.53 6.82 -6.29
CA TYR A 84 3.10 5.61 -6.87
C TYR A 84 2.57 4.36 -6.17
N LEU A 85 2.56 4.36 -4.82
CA LEU A 85 2.04 3.24 -4.05
C LEU A 85 0.56 2.98 -4.36
N GLY A 86 -0.27 4.04 -4.35
CA GLY A 86 -1.69 3.93 -4.67
C GLY A 86 -1.95 3.49 -6.12
N VAL A 87 -1.20 3.99 -7.08
CA VAL A 87 -1.40 3.63 -8.50
C VAL A 87 -0.93 2.20 -8.76
N SER A 88 0.30 1.88 -8.39
CA SER A 88 0.94 0.61 -8.75
C SER A 88 0.41 -0.57 -7.95
N TYR A 89 0.05 -0.39 -6.68
CA TYR A 89 -0.36 -1.50 -5.81
C TYR A 89 -1.86 -1.55 -5.55
N TYR A 90 -2.62 -0.52 -5.97
CA TYR A 90 -4.08 -0.51 -5.86
C TYR A 90 -4.79 -0.33 -7.20
N LEU A 91 -4.68 0.83 -7.86
CA LEU A 91 -5.44 1.12 -9.09
C LEU A 91 -5.14 0.15 -10.24
N ILE A 92 -3.87 -0.07 -10.56
CA ILE A 92 -3.48 -0.97 -11.66
C ILE A 92 -3.95 -2.42 -11.38
N PRO A 93 -3.66 -3.03 -10.21
CA PRO A 93 -4.19 -4.34 -9.85
C PRO A 93 -5.72 -4.42 -9.89
N TYR A 94 -6.42 -3.37 -9.43
CA TYR A 94 -7.88 -3.30 -9.44
C TYR A 94 -8.43 -3.39 -10.87
N PHE A 95 -7.97 -2.52 -11.78
CA PHE A 95 -8.46 -2.50 -13.16
C PHE A 95 -8.10 -3.78 -13.90
N LYS A 96 -6.90 -4.31 -13.70
CA LYS A 96 -6.48 -5.57 -14.32
C LYS A 96 -7.34 -6.75 -13.84
N ALA A 97 -7.60 -6.85 -12.54
CA ALA A 97 -8.48 -7.88 -12.00
C ALA A 97 -9.92 -7.73 -12.53
N LYS A 98 -10.44 -6.50 -12.60
CA LYS A 98 -11.78 -6.22 -13.12
C LYS A 98 -11.92 -6.58 -14.60
N ASN A 99 -10.90 -6.31 -15.42
CA ASN A 99 -10.88 -6.68 -16.84
C ASN A 99 -10.85 -8.21 -17.01
N ILE A 100 -9.97 -8.91 -16.29
CA ILE A 100 -9.90 -10.38 -16.32
C ILE A 100 -11.22 -11.01 -15.88
N ALA A 101 -11.88 -10.44 -14.86
CA ALA A 101 -13.19 -10.91 -14.41
C ALA A 101 -14.26 -10.80 -15.50
N LYS A 102 -14.28 -9.67 -16.24
CA LYS A 102 -15.18 -9.48 -17.38
C LYS A 102 -14.88 -10.46 -18.51
N GLU A 103 -13.62 -10.56 -18.95
CA GLU A 103 -13.19 -11.44 -20.05
C GLU A 103 -13.50 -12.91 -19.78
N LYS A 104 -13.33 -13.37 -18.54
CA LYS A 104 -13.51 -14.78 -18.18
C LYS A 104 -14.90 -15.12 -17.64
N ASN A 105 -15.83 -14.15 -17.66
CA ASN A 105 -17.14 -14.22 -17.01
C ASN A 105 -17.03 -14.82 -15.58
N ALA A 106 -16.21 -14.15 -14.78
CA ALA A 106 -15.76 -14.61 -13.47
C ALA A 106 -16.06 -13.54 -12.41
N ILE A 107 -15.95 -13.92 -11.14
CA ILE A 107 -16.23 -13.05 -10.01
C ILE A 107 -14.95 -12.30 -9.63
N PHE A 108 -15.03 -10.98 -9.67
CA PHE A 108 -14.04 -10.11 -9.04
C PHE A 108 -14.34 -10.01 -7.54
N THR A 109 -13.35 -10.30 -6.71
CA THR A 109 -13.45 -10.16 -5.25
C THR A 109 -12.09 -9.81 -4.66
N THR A 110 -12.01 -9.81 -3.33
CA THR A 110 -10.81 -9.48 -2.57
C THR A 110 -10.37 -10.68 -1.73
N VAL A 111 -9.08 -10.72 -1.38
CA VAL A 111 -8.47 -11.88 -0.68
C VAL A 111 -9.17 -12.17 0.65
N ASP A 112 -9.60 -11.14 1.38
CA ASP A 112 -10.36 -11.24 2.64
C ASP A 112 -11.75 -11.86 2.46
N ASN A 113 -12.37 -11.71 1.28
CA ASN A 113 -13.66 -12.30 0.98
C ASN A 113 -13.58 -13.73 0.45
N LEU A 114 -12.39 -14.22 0.07
CA LEU A 114 -12.21 -15.61 -0.37
C LEU A 114 -12.59 -16.61 0.73
N ALA A 115 -12.32 -16.30 2.01
CA ALA A 115 -12.66 -17.19 3.12
C ALA A 115 -14.17 -17.46 3.25
N LYS A 116 -15.02 -16.57 2.70
CA LYS A 116 -16.48 -16.72 2.69
C LYS A 116 -16.98 -17.56 1.52
N ILE A 117 -16.11 -17.86 0.56
CA ILE A 117 -16.45 -18.58 -0.67
C ILE A 117 -15.80 -19.95 -0.55
N LYS A 118 -16.62 -20.99 -0.41
CA LYS A 118 -16.16 -22.37 -0.32
C LYS A 118 -15.51 -22.76 -1.66
N ASP A 119 -16.31 -23.14 -2.65
CA ASP A 119 -15.73 -23.74 -3.85
C ASP A 119 -15.47 -22.72 -4.98
N TYR A 120 -14.20 -22.51 -5.30
CA TYR A 120 -13.79 -21.62 -6.38
C TYR A 120 -12.47 -22.03 -7.03
N LYS A 121 -12.35 -21.76 -8.33
CA LYS A 121 -11.09 -21.77 -9.07
C LYS A 121 -10.50 -20.37 -9.10
N LEU A 122 -9.31 -20.18 -8.54
CA LEU A 122 -8.57 -18.92 -8.64
C LEU A 122 -8.07 -18.72 -10.07
N LEU A 123 -8.44 -17.61 -10.69
CA LEU A 123 -8.03 -17.25 -12.06
C LEU A 123 -6.97 -16.15 -12.10
N TYR A 124 -6.94 -15.29 -11.09
CA TYR A 124 -5.96 -14.21 -10.98
C TYR A 124 -5.85 -13.77 -9.51
N LYS A 125 -4.65 -13.39 -9.10
CA LYS A 125 -4.38 -12.75 -7.81
C LYS A 125 -3.28 -11.73 -7.99
N ASN A 126 -3.53 -10.50 -7.58
CA ASN A 126 -2.51 -9.46 -7.48
C ASN A 126 -2.92 -8.43 -6.43
N SER A 127 -1.99 -8.07 -5.54
CA SER A 127 -2.30 -7.25 -4.37
C SER A 127 -3.45 -7.88 -3.56
N VAL A 128 -4.43 -7.08 -3.14
CA VAL A 128 -5.65 -7.51 -2.44
C VAL A 128 -6.73 -8.05 -3.36
N PHE A 129 -6.55 -7.95 -4.67
CA PHE A 129 -7.58 -8.26 -5.66
C PHE A 129 -7.41 -9.64 -6.24
N VAL A 130 -8.53 -10.33 -6.39
CA VAL A 130 -8.58 -11.70 -6.88
C VAL A 130 -9.75 -11.86 -7.84
N VAL A 131 -9.55 -12.73 -8.82
CA VAL A 131 -10.60 -13.15 -9.74
C VAL A 131 -10.77 -14.64 -9.58
N ILE A 132 -12.01 -15.05 -9.38
CA ILE A 132 -12.36 -16.45 -9.15
C ILE A 132 -13.52 -16.87 -10.02
N LYS A 133 -13.61 -18.15 -10.36
CA LYS A 133 -14.78 -18.75 -11.01
C LYS A 133 -15.37 -19.79 -10.07
N LYS A 134 -16.66 -19.66 -9.75
CA LYS A 134 -17.36 -20.68 -8.93
C LYS A 134 -17.35 -22.01 -9.68
N THR A 135 -16.94 -23.06 -8.99
CA THR A 135 -16.85 -24.42 -9.53
C THR A 135 -17.29 -25.38 -8.43
N LYS A 136 -17.91 -26.53 -8.76
CA LYS A 136 -18.20 -27.61 -7.79
C LYS A 136 -16.95 -28.41 -7.40
N TYR A 137 -15.79 -27.78 -7.23
CA TYR A 137 -14.52 -28.48 -7.04
C TYR A 137 -14.07 -28.45 -5.58
N ASN A 138 -13.85 -29.63 -5.02
CA ASN A 138 -13.44 -29.86 -3.64
C ASN A 138 -12.00 -29.35 -3.44
N HIS A 139 -11.76 -28.60 -2.37
CA HIS A 139 -10.53 -27.86 -2.12
C HIS A 139 -9.27 -28.75 -2.12
N ILE A 140 -8.34 -28.46 -3.03
CA ILE A 140 -6.90 -28.53 -2.71
C ILE A 140 -6.35 -27.14 -2.98
N ASN A 141 -6.13 -26.39 -1.90
CA ASN A 141 -5.55 -25.05 -1.94
C ASN A 141 -4.14 -25.15 -2.57
N PRO A 142 -3.90 -24.64 -3.80
CA PRO A 142 -2.59 -24.79 -4.44
C PRO A 142 -1.51 -23.95 -3.74
N PHE A 143 -1.93 -23.00 -2.91
CA PHE A 143 -1.05 -22.26 -2.01
C PHE A 143 -1.19 -22.88 -0.63
N ASN A 144 -0.40 -23.91 -0.39
CA ASN A 144 -0.15 -24.42 0.94
C ASN A 144 0.55 -23.31 1.75
N TYR A 145 -0.25 -22.37 2.29
CA TYR A 145 0.21 -21.39 3.25
C TYR A 145 0.62 -22.17 4.50
N LYS A 146 1.88 -22.64 4.53
CA LYS A 146 2.56 -22.79 5.80
C LYS A 146 2.46 -21.43 6.46
N LYS A 147 1.66 -21.33 7.53
CA LYS A 147 1.79 -20.25 8.49
C LYS A 147 3.28 -20.17 8.82
N GLN A 148 3.98 -19.15 8.33
CA GLN A 148 5.19 -18.70 9.01
C GLN A 148 4.71 -18.07 10.32
N ARG A 149 4.38 -18.94 11.27
CA ARG A 149 4.68 -18.70 12.67
C ARG A 149 6.08 -19.27 12.85
N ASN A 150 7.06 -18.40 13.03
CA ASN A 150 7.90 -18.40 14.22
C ASN A 150 8.84 -17.20 14.16
N PHE A 151 8.83 -16.49 15.28
CA PHE A 151 9.77 -15.52 15.86
C PHE A 151 11.05 -15.24 15.07
#